data_AF-A0A357F7R6-F1
#
_entry.id   AF-A0A357F7R6-F1
#
_cell.length_a   1.000
_cell.length_b   1.000
_cell.length_c   1.000
_cell.angle_alpha   90.00
_cell.angle_beta   90.00
_cell.angle_gamma   90.00
#
_symmetry.space_group_name_H-M   'P 1'
#
loop_
_entity.id
_entity.type
_entity.pdbx_description
1 polymer ?
#
loop_
_entity_poly.entity_id
_entity_poly.type
_entity_poly.pdbx_seq_one_letter_code
_entity_poly.pdbx_strand_id
1 'polypeptide(L)' 'CSDIRVGFSGVGETAFRDSGVEDALRGNTLNESAIASASAKAADGRSVLSDVFVSEEYRRAMAQVYVKRALTQLS' A
#
# COMPACT_ATOMS: atom_id res chain seq x y z
N CYS A 1 4.18 5.53 15.30
CA CYS A 1 4.02 6.33 14.08
C CYS A 1 3.00 7.42 14.37
N SER A 2 3.41 8.70 14.39
CA SER A 2 2.54 9.84 14.74
C SER A 2 1.70 10.32 13.56
N ASP A 3 2.30 10.49 12.38
CA ASP A 3 1.59 10.72 11.12
C ASP A 3 2.30 10.02 9.97
N ILE A 4 1.53 9.47 9.04
CA ILE A 4 2.03 8.83 7.82
C ILE A 4 1.09 9.12 6.66
N ARG A 5 1.68 9.28 5.48
CA ARG A 5 0.97 9.50 4.22
C ARG A 5 1.47 8.48 3.19
N VAL A 6 0.57 7.71 2.60
CA VAL A 6 0.89 6.67 1.61
C VAL A 6 0.17 7.01 0.32
N GLY A 7 0.93 7.15 -0.76
CA GLY A 7 0.41 7.41 -2.10
C GLY A 7 0.87 6.35 -3.09
N PHE A 8 -0.04 5.90 -3.94
CA PHE A 8 0.26 5.01 -5.06
C PHE A 8 0.12 5.74 -6.39
N SER A 9 1.02 5.42 -7.31
CA SER A 9 0.95 5.79 -8.73
C SER A 9 1.06 4.52 -9.58
N GLY A 10 0.38 4.50 -10.74
CA GLY A 10 0.38 3.37 -11.68
C GLY A 10 -0.49 2.15 -11.29
N VAL A 11 -1.11 2.17 -10.10
CA VAL A 11 -2.01 1.10 -9.63
C VAL A 11 -3.45 1.32 -10.12
N GLY A 12 -3.98 2.54 -9.97
CA GLY A 12 -5.31 2.94 -10.45
C GLY A 12 -5.22 3.87 -11.67
N GLU A 13 -6.39 4.27 -12.19
CA GLU A 13 -6.49 5.25 -13.30
C GLU A 13 -5.79 6.57 -12.97
N THR A 14 -5.88 7.00 -11.71
CA THR A 14 -5.17 8.16 -11.18
C THR A 14 -4.34 7.78 -9.97
N ALA A 15 -3.33 8.60 -9.66
CA ALA A 15 -2.63 8.49 -8.38
C ALA A 15 -3.63 8.67 -7.24
N PHE A 16 -3.43 7.93 -6.16
CA PHE A 16 -4.34 7.96 -5.02
C PHE A 16 -3.62 7.83 -3.69
N ARG A 17 -4.22 8.41 -2.65
CA ARG A 17 -3.79 8.23 -1.26
C ARG A 17 -4.43 6.99 -0.66
N ASP A 18 -3.65 6.13 -0.02
CA ASP A 18 -4.15 4.89 0.59
C ASP A 18 -4.36 5.08 2.10
N SER A 19 -5.57 5.48 2.47
CA SER A 19 -5.95 5.65 3.87
C SER A 19 -5.98 4.32 4.62
N GLY A 20 -6.21 3.18 3.96
CA GLY A 20 -6.26 1.88 4.61
C GLY A 20 -4.91 1.47 5.21
N VAL A 21 -3.83 1.70 4.48
CA VAL A 21 -2.46 1.48 4.98
C VAL A 21 -2.11 2.52 6.06
N GLU A 22 -2.47 3.78 5.85
CA GLU A 22 -2.19 4.84 6.82
C GLU A 22 -2.84 4.58 8.17
N ASP A 23 -4.13 4.23 8.18
CA ASP A 23 -4.89 3.96 9.40
C ASP A 23 -4.40 2.71 10.13
N ALA A 24 -3.87 1.72 9.40
CA ALA A 24 -3.27 0.53 9.99
C ALA A 24 -1.96 0.83 10.74
N LEU A 25 -1.23 1.89 10.37
CA LEU A 25 0.06 2.24 10.96
C LEU A 25 -0.03 3.37 11.98
N ARG A 26 -1.03 4.23 11.89
CA ARG A 26 -1.25 5.35 12.81
C ARG A 26 -1.34 4.85 14.25
N GLY A 27 -0.54 5.44 15.15
CA GLY A 27 -0.49 5.05 16.56
C GLY A 27 0.32 3.77 16.86
N ASN A 28 0.69 2.97 15.85
CA ASN A 28 1.49 1.76 16.03
C ASN A 28 2.99 2.02 15.96
N THR A 29 3.80 1.19 16.62
CA THR A 29 5.25 1.16 16.42
C THR A 29 5.54 0.62 15.02
N LEU A 30 6.39 1.32 14.27
CA LEU A 30 6.76 0.94 12.91
C LEU A 30 7.76 -0.22 12.96
N ASN A 31 7.26 -1.44 13.11
CA ASN A 31 8.05 -2.67 13.13
C ASN A 31 7.62 -3.62 12.01
N GLU A 32 8.38 -4.70 11.81
CA GLU A 32 8.16 -5.62 10.69
C GLU A 32 6.75 -6.23 10.67
N SER A 33 6.21 -6.57 11.84
CA SER A 33 4.85 -7.12 11.95
C SER A 33 3.78 -6.09 11.57
N ALA A 34 3.87 -4.87 12.10
CA ALA A 34 2.93 -3.80 11.76
C ALA A 34 3.00 -3.44 10.27
N ILE A 35 4.21 -3.38 9.71
CA ILE A 35 4.44 -3.15 8.27
C ILE A 35 3.80 -4.27 7.46
N ALA A 36 4.01 -5.54 7.81
CA ALA A 36 3.46 -6.67 7.06
C ALA A 36 1.92 -6.65 7.09
N SER A 37 1.31 -6.42 8.25
CA SER A 37 -0.15 -6.35 8.39
C SER A 37 -0.76 -5.15 7.67
N ALA A 38 -0.11 -3.98 7.70
CA ALA A 38 -0.58 -2.80 6.98
C ALA A 38 -0.44 -2.97 5.46
N SER A 39 0.70 -3.52 5.00
CA SER A 39 0.97 -3.70 3.58
C SER A 39 0.01 -4.68 2.92
N ALA A 40 -0.50 -5.67 3.65
CA ALA A 40 -1.51 -6.61 3.14
C ALA A 40 -2.84 -5.91 2.76
N LYS A 41 -3.11 -4.73 3.32
CA LYS A 41 -4.31 -3.92 3.03
C LYS A 41 -4.11 -2.92 1.89
N ALA A 42 -2.95 -2.93 1.22
CA ALA A 42 -2.66 -2.00 0.15
C ALA A 42 -3.67 -2.10 -1.00
N ALA A 43 -4.11 -0.94 -1.47
CA ALA A 43 -5.11 -0.76 -2.52
C ALA A 43 -6.47 -1.42 -2.24
N ASP A 44 -6.76 -1.81 -0.99
CA ASP A 44 -8.07 -2.36 -0.64
C ASP A 44 -9.19 -1.32 -0.84
N GLY A 45 -10.32 -1.75 -1.39
CA GLY A 45 -11.41 -0.85 -1.77
C GLY A 45 -11.06 0.18 -2.87
N ARG A 46 -9.89 0.08 -3.51
CA ARG A 46 -9.50 0.93 -4.65
C ARG A 46 -9.78 0.25 -5.98
N SER A 47 -10.15 1.05 -6.98
CA SER A 47 -10.18 0.62 -8.37
C SER A 47 -8.74 0.43 -8.85
N VAL A 48 -8.39 -0.82 -9.12
CA VAL A 48 -7.08 -1.22 -9.63
C VAL A 48 -7.24 -1.52 -11.12
N LEU A 49 -6.28 -1.06 -11.92
CA LEU A 49 -6.31 -1.24 -13.36
C LEU A 49 -5.92 -2.67 -13.75
N SER A 50 -6.43 -3.10 -14.91
CA SER A 50 -5.97 -4.28 -15.63
C SER A 50 -5.84 -3.98 -17.11
N ASP A 51 -4.91 -4.63 -17.79
CA ASP A 51 -4.73 -4.57 -19.24
C ASP A 51 -4.17 -5.90 -19.79
N VAL A 52 -3.85 -5.92 -21.09
CA VAL A 52 -3.34 -7.10 -21.80
C VAL A 52 -2.00 -7.59 -21.25
N PHE A 53 -1.22 -6.72 -20.59
CA PHE A 53 0.09 -7.06 -20.05
C PHE A 53 0.04 -7.38 -18.55
N VAL A 54 -0.89 -6.77 -17.82
CA VAL A 54 -0.89 -6.78 -16.36
C VAL A 54 -2.31 -6.92 -15.82
N SER A 55 -2.56 -8.02 -15.11
CA SER A 55 -3.85 -8.27 -14.45
C SER A 55 -4.05 -7.39 -13.21
N GLU A 56 -5.31 -7.25 -12.78
CA GLU A 56 -5.65 -6.50 -11.57
C GLU A 56 -4.98 -7.11 -10.34
N GLU A 57 -5.01 -8.43 -10.24
CA GLU A 57 -4.44 -9.20 -9.13
C GLU A 57 -2.94 -8.97 -9.02
N TYR A 58 -2.24 -8.93 -10.17
CA TYR A 58 -0.82 -8.64 -10.19
C TYR A 58 -0.53 -7.20 -9.71
N ARG A 59 -1.26 -6.19 -10.19
CA ARG A 59 -1.04 -4.79 -9.73
C ARG A 59 -1.31 -4.65 -8.24
N ARG A 60 -2.36 -5.32 -7.74
CA ARG A 60 -2.70 -5.35 -6.31
C ARG A 60 -1.58 -6.01 -5.50
N ALA A 61 -1.07 -7.16 -5.95
CA ALA A 61 0.06 -7.82 -5.31
C ALA A 61 1.32 -6.93 -5.31
N MET A 62 1.60 -6.23 -6.40
CA MET A 62 2.72 -5.29 -6.49
C MET A 62 2.55 -4.10 -5.55
N ALA A 63 1.34 -3.56 -5.41
CA ALA A 63 1.06 -2.49 -4.45
C ALA A 63 1.44 -2.91 -3.01
N GLN A 64 1.08 -4.13 -2.60
CA GLN A 64 1.45 -4.69 -1.30
C GLN A 64 2.97 -4.83 -1.14
N VAL A 65 3.67 -5.32 -2.18
CA VAL A 65 5.13 -5.47 -2.17
C VAL A 65 5.84 -4.12 -2.07
N TYR A 66 5.45 -3.15 -2.89
CA TYR A 66 6.11 -1.85 -2.92
C TYR A 66 5.87 -1.03 -1.66
N VAL A 67 4.66 -1.06 -1.10
CA VAL A 67 4.41 -0.36 0.16
C VAL A 67 5.18 -1.00 1.31
N LYS A 68 5.27 -2.33 1.36
CA LYS A 68 6.11 -3.03 2.35
C LYS A 68 7.56 -2.57 2.25
N ARG A 69 8.13 -2.59 1.04
CA ARG A 69 9.51 -2.14 0.79
C ARG A 69 9.73 -0.68 1.19
N ALA A 70 8.81 0.20 0.85
CA ALA A 70 8.90 1.62 1.19
C ALA A 70 8.86 1.83 2.71
N LEU A 71 7.94 1.17 3.41
CA LEU A 71 7.78 1.27 4.86
C LEU A 71 8.98 0.71 5.62
N THR A 72 9.58 -0.39 5.16
CA THR A 72 10.79 -0.97 5.76
C THR A 72 12.01 -0.05 5.63
N GLN A 73 12.06 0.87 4.66
CA GLN A 73 13.13 1.87 4.59
C GLN A 73 12.97 3.00 5.63
N LEU A 74 11.81 3.11 6.27
CA LEU A 74 11.48 4.15 7.25
C LEU A 74 11.55 3.65 8.70
N SER A 75 11.65 2.33 8.91
CA SER A 75 11.73 1.69 10.24
C SER A 75 13.15 1.61 10.77
#